data_AF-A0A564YZM0-F1
#
_entry.id   AF-A0A564YZM0-F1
#
_cell.length_a   1.000
_cell.length_b   1.000
_cell.length_c   1.000
_cell.angle_alpha   90.00
_cell.angle_beta   90.00
_cell.angle_gamma   90.00
#
_symmetry.space_group_name_H-M   'P 1'
#
loop_
_entity.id
_entity.type
_entity.pdbx_description
1 polymer ?
#
loop_
_entity_poly.entity_id
_entity_poly.type
_entity_poly.pdbx_seq_one_letter_code
_entity_poly.pdbx_strand_id
1 'polypeptide(L)'
;MARTMLGKVQLNLPWITKNYEPFLNEECEDFEDLSNKDEFEIEDEGDDNNVYSLPPSASSSVCLPPNPDPPPFDVLHEPLVIESRGGKANKSPSTQVDPFYADSLRLQEEILSPGGIEIYISAHDLLKNIAVIELENCLWIGGWNQRVLNLHNLFHLGDMLISVNGHEVNTLRQFKKTVEMTKRNAAQERQRAPDAAFNFSSEVKCWLRLRRLPLAKTLIVCRQVQDEKIGISFDDKGTNKVKNIDSDGALACTGLPALAQSFMRKSSAKSSLRFLTPKQMASEPELVPWTATEINHRLLNPLFKKHEADLLIGARGMEISVTFQPSDFMEAICKKLRKSRFYQSFF
;
A
#
# COMPACT_ATOMS: atom_id res chain seq x y z
N MET A 1 48.09 -13.39 -30.84
CA MET A 1 48.44 -12.15 -30.09
C MET A 1 47.30 -11.16 -30.34
N ALA A 2 46.39 -10.98 -29.37
CA ALA A 2 46.27 -9.81 -28.47
C ALA A 2 45.73 -8.56 -29.20
N ARG A 3 44.75 -7.77 -28.73
CA ARG A 3 44.04 -7.65 -27.44
C ARG A 3 42.81 -6.73 -27.68
N THR A 4 41.67 -7.06 -27.09
CA THR A 4 40.48 -6.18 -27.01
C THR A 4 40.47 -5.49 -25.63
N MET A 5 40.29 -4.18 -25.57
CA MET A 5 40.17 -3.41 -24.33
C MET A 5 38.69 -3.23 -23.97
N LEU A 6 38.27 -3.82 -22.84
CA LEU A 6 36.98 -3.59 -22.17
C LEU A 6 37.18 -2.53 -21.07
N GLY A 7 36.47 -1.41 -21.17
CA GLY A 7 36.36 -0.41 -20.10
C GLY A 7 35.31 -0.84 -19.07
N LYS A 8 35.73 -0.99 -17.81
CA LYS A 8 34.89 -1.33 -16.66
C LYS A 8 33.96 -0.16 -16.28
N VAL A 9 32.67 -0.43 -16.10
CA VAL A 9 31.73 0.45 -15.39
C VAL A 9 31.50 -0.13 -14.00
N GLN A 10 31.85 0.64 -12.96
CA GLN A 10 31.58 0.30 -11.55
C GLN A 10 30.11 0.61 -11.22
N LEU A 11 29.37 -0.41 -10.80
CA LEU A 11 28.05 -0.28 -10.19
C LEU A 11 28.23 -0.16 -8.67
N ASN A 12 28.08 1.04 -8.13
CA ASN A 12 27.95 1.25 -6.68
C ASN A 12 26.48 1.09 -6.28
N LEU A 13 26.12 -0.09 -5.76
CA LEU A 13 24.90 -0.33 -5.00
C LEU A 13 25.25 -0.23 -3.50
N PRO A 14 24.64 0.66 -2.70
CA PRO A 14 24.67 0.51 -1.25
C PRO A 14 23.68 -0.61 -0.86
N TRP A 15 23.91 -1.28 0.26
CA TRP A 15 23.14 -2.41 0.82
C TRP A 15 23.53 -3.83 0.35
N ILE A 16 24.82 -4.18 0.47
CA ILE A 16 25.23 -5.56 0.78
C ILE A 16 25.90 -5.53 2.14
N THR A 17 25.20 -5.98 3.18
CA THR A 17 25.82 -6.35 4.45
C THR A 17 26.54 -7.68 4.27
N LYS A 18 27.85 -7.66 4.54
CA LYS A 18 28.75 -8.81 4.51
C LYS A 18 28.31 -9.89 5.50
N ASN A 19 28.17 -11.12 4.99
CA ASN A 19 28.62 -12.41 5.53
C ASN A 19 27.62 -13.51 5.14
N TYR A 20 27.76 -13.97 3.89
CA TYR A 20 27.28 -15.29 3.47
C TYR A 20 28.26 -15.78 2.41
N GLU A 21 29.23 -16.61 2.82
CA GLU A 21 30.06 -17.38 1.89
C GLU A 21 29.39 -18.74 1.66
N PRO A 22 29.08 -19.12 0.41
CA PRO A 22 28.55 -20.44 0.12
C PRO A 22 29.71 -21.44 0.08
N PHE A 23 29.68 -22.43 0.97
CA PHE A 23 30.53 -23.61 0.86
C PHE A 23 30.15 -24.39 -0.41
N LEU A 24 31.03 -24.37 -1.40
CA LEU A 24 31.13 -25.39 -2.43
C LEU A 24 32.59 -25.80 -2.55
N ASN A 25 32.84 -27.06 -2.21
CA ASN A 25 33.93 -27.96 -2.58
C ASN A 25 34.61 -28.55 -1.36
N GLU A 26 34.15 -29.73 -0.96
CA GLU A 26 35.05 -30.79 -0.51
C GLU A 26 34.47 -32.14 -0.94
N GLU A 27 35.39 -33.03 -1.30
CA GLU A 27 35.27 -34.10 -2.27
C GLU A 27 34.65 -35.38 -1.70
N CYS A 28 34.16 -36.24 -2.60
CA CYS A 28 33.72 -37.59 -2.27
C CYS A 28 34.87 -38.44 -1.73
N GLU A 29 34.67 -39.06 -0.57
CA GLU A 29 35.37 -40.30 -0.18
C GLU A 29 34.35 -41.36 0.23
N ASP A 30 34.46 -42.54 -0.40
CA ASP A 30 33.72 -43.77 -0.12
C ASP A 30 34.27 -44.50 1.14
N PHE A 31 33.56 -45.58 1.55
CA PHE A 31 33.90 -46.63 2.55
C PHE A 31 33.58 -46.28 4.04
N GLU A 32 32.89 -47.07 4.88
CA GLU A 32 32.54 -48.50 4.94
C GLU A 32 31.20 -48.78 5.67
N ASP A 33 30.68 -49.95 5.32
CA ASP A 33 29.58 -50.74 5.86
C ASP A 33 29.85 -51.20 7.32
N LEU A 34 28.96 -50.91 8.27
CA LEU A 34 28.86 -51.64 9.54
C LEU A 34 27.41 -51.76 10.02
N SER A 35 26.91 -52.99 9.87
CA SER A 35 25.72 -53.54 10.52
C SER A 35 25.83 -53.57 12.05
N ASN A 36 24.75 -53.20 12.74
CA ASN A 36 24.14 -53.91 13.89
C ASN A 36 22.96 -53.05 14.39
N LYS A 37 21.72 -53.50 14.20
CA LYS A 37 20.89 -54.16 15.23
C LYS A 37 20.95 -53.44 16.59
N ASP A 38 19.90 -52.69 16.89
CA ASP A 38 19.06 -52.99 18.05
C ASP A 38 17.66 -52.39 17.85
N GLU A 39 16.66 -53.26 18.02
CA GLU A 39 15.24 -52.92 18.15
C GLU A 39 15.05 -52.07 19.41
N PHE A 40 14.42 -50.91 19.26
CA PHE A 40 13.76 -50.25 20.38
C PHE A 40 12.42 -49.73 19.88
N GLU A 41 11.35 -50.45 20.27
CA GLU A 41 9.98 -49.97 20.21
C GLU A 41 9.88 -48.72 21.08
N ILE A 42 9.52 -47.59 20.48
CA ILE A 42 8.99 -46.43 21.21
C ILE A 42 7.66 -46.08 20.57
N GLU A 43 6.66 -46.07 21.45
CA GLU A 43 5.26 -45.88 21.21
C GLU A 43 4.96 -44.54 20.52
N ASP A 44 3.96 -44.62 19.65
CA ASP A 44 3.29 -43.55 18.92
C ASP A 44 2.62 -42.57 19.89
N GLU A 45 3.25 -41.40 20.11
CA GLU A 45 2.53 -40.17 20.45
C GLU A 45 2.89 -39.12 19.39
N GLY A 46 2.05 -39.09 18.35
CA GLY A 46 2.11 -38.07 17.30
C GLY A 46 1.89 -36.66 17.85
N ASP A 47 2.93 -35.86 17.80
CA ASP A 47 2.85 -34.40 17.86
C ASP A 47 3.53 -33.81 16.61
N ASP A 48 2.96 -34.12 15.44
CA ASP A 48 3.26 -33.45 14.18
C ASP A 48 2.54 -32.09 14.14
N ASN A 49 2.98 -31.16 14.99
CA ASN A 49 2.67 -29.74 14.87
C ASN A 49 3.53 -29.08 13.77
N ASN A 50 3.63 -29.73 12.61
CA ASN A 50 4.27 -29.16 11.43
C ASN A 50 3.20 -28.42 10.61
N VAL A 51 2.90 -27.18 11.03
CA VAL A 51 1.88 -26.26 10.48
C VAL A 51 2.13 -25.87 9.00
N TYR A 52 3.14 -26.44 8.35
CA TYR A 52 3.46 -26.20 6.93
C TYR A 52 3.32 -27.47 6.08
N SER A 53 2.17 -28.15 6.15
CA SER A 53 1.83 -29.20 5.20
C SER A 53 0.33 -29.33 5.07
N LEU A 54 -0.26 -28.53 4.17
CA LEU A 54 -1.32 -28.86 3.20
C LEU A 54 -1.89 -27.53 2.64
N PRO A 55 -1.99 -27.36 1.31
CA PRO A 55 -2.73 -26.23 0.75
C PRO A 55 -4.20 -26.35 1.16
N PRO A 56 -4.85 -25.25 1.57
CA PRO A 56 -6.23 -25.29 2.02
C PRO A 56 -7.15 -25.75 0.87
N SER A 57 -8.20 -26.50 1.22
CA SER A 57 -9.17 -27.03 0.26
C SER A 57 -9.89 -25.91 -0.51
N ALA A 58 -10.26 -26.17 -1.77
CA ALA A 58 -10.91 -25.22 -2.70
C ALA A 58 -12.29 -24.67 -2.24
N SER A 59 -12.78 -25.08 -1.07
CA SER A 59 -13.98 -24.56 -0.40
C SER A 59 -13.67 -23.65 0.80
N SER A 60 -12.40 -23.32 1.07
CA SER A 60 -12.03 -22.49 2.22
C SER A 60 -12.25 -21.00 1.96
N SER A 61 -12.72 -20.30 2.99
CA SER A 61 -13.06 -18.87 3.05
C SER A 61 -11.84 -17.93 3.01
N VAL A 62 -10.82 -18.26 2.21
CA VAL A 62 -9.47 -17.70 2.32
C VAL A 62 -9.18 -16.61 1.28
N CYS A 63 -10.06 -16.36 0.30
CA CYS A 63 -9.89 -15.21 -0.60
C CYS A 63 -10.75 -14.04 -0.15
N LEU A 64 -10.14 -12.85 -0.12
CA LEU A 64 -10.82 -11.62 0.26
C LEU A 64 -11.25 -10.89 -1.02
N PRO A 65 -12.55 -10.78 -1.33
CA PRO A 65 -13.02 -10.05 -2.51
C PRO A 65 -12.64 -8.57 -2.43
N PRO A 66 -12.64 -7.83 -3.55
CA PRO A 66 -12.44 -6.40 -3.53
C PRO A 66 -13.51 -5.71 -2.68
N ASN A 67 -13.11 -4.71 -1.91
CA ASN A 67 -14.05 -3.90 -1.16
C ASN A 67 -15.11 -3.29 -2.10
N PRO A 68 -16.37 -3.12 -1.61
CA PRO A 68 -17.38 -2.37 -2.34
C PRO A 68 -16.95 -0.91 -2.52
N ASP A 69 -17.69 -0.17 -3.34
CA ASP A 69 -17.48 1.28 -3.44
C ASP A 69 -17.74 1.90 -2.07
N PRO A 70 -16.80 2.73 -1.57
CA PRO A 70 -16.90 3.19 -0.21
C PRO A 70 -18.01 4.25 -0.12
N PRO A 71 -18.78 4.29 1.00
CA PRO A 71 -19.97 5.14 1.12
C PRO A 71 -19.60 6.63 1.04
N PRO A 72 -20.52 7.56 0.75
CA PRO A 72 -20.19 8.99 0.81
C PRO A 72 -19.53 9.37 2.16
N PHE A 73 -18.57 10.29 2.12
CA PHE A 73 -17.93 10.76 3.34
C PHE A 73 -18.95 11.50 4.22
N ASP A 74 -18.98 11.16 5.50
CA ASP A 74 -19.86 11.77 6.48
C ASP A 74 -19.03 12.41 7.61
N VAL A 75 -19.05 13.74 7.66
CA VAL A 75 -18.31 14.53 8.67
C VAL A 75 -18.82 14.22 10.09
N LEU A 76 -20.10 13.89 10.24
CA LEU A 76 -20.74 13.65 11.54
C LEU A 76 -20.43 12.27 12.11
N HIS A 77 -20.09 11.31 11.24
CA HIS A 77 -19.72 9.97 11.68
C HIS A 77 -18.35 9.98 12.37
N GLU A 78 -18.21 9.23 13.46
CA GLU A 78 -16.96 9.11 14.20
C GLU A 78 -15.88 8.43 13.33
N PRO A 79 -14.66 8.98 13.24
CA PRO A 79 -13.57 8.38 12.49
C PRO A 79 -12.90 7.24 13.27
N LEU A 80 -12.29 6.29 12.54
CA LEU A 80 -11.46 5.26 13.15
C LEU A 80 -10.10 5.82 13.53
N VAL A 81 -9.72 5.75 14.80
CA VAL A 81 -8.41 6.21 15.26
C VAL A 81 -7.35 5.15 14.98
N ILE A 82 -6.30 5.54 14.25
CA ILE A 82 -5.15 4.70 13.95
C ILE A 82 -3.97 5.16 14.81
N GLU A 83 -3.58 4.30 15.75
CA GLU A 83 -2.38 4.50 16.55
C GLU A 83 -1.16 3.93 15.82
N SER A 84 -0.03 4.65 15.86
CA SER A 84 1.26 4.08 15.46
C SER A 84 1.53 2.86 16.35
N ARG A 85 1.72 1.67 15.75
CA ARG A 85 2.00 0.41 16.48
C ARG A 85 3.11 0.66 17.52
N GLY A 86 2.74 0.62 18.80
CA GLY A 86 3.60 1.00 19.93
C GLY A 86 2.85 1.14 21.27
N GLY A 87 1.52 1.29 21.26
CA GLY A 87 0.66 1.17 22.44
C GLY A 87 0.24 -0.29 22.67
N LYS A 88 0.22 -0.75 23.93
CA LYS A 88 -0.23 -2.10 24.31
C LYS A 88 -1.62 -2.38 23.74
N ALA A 89 -1.72 -3.35 22.84
CA ALA A 89 -3.00 -3.80 22.31
C ALA A 89 -3.88 -4.33 23.45
N ASN A 90 -5.05 -3.73 23.63
CA ASN A 90 -6.11 -4.34 24.42
C ASN A 90 -6.53 -5.64 23.71
N LYS A 91 -6.36 -6.77 24.41
CA LYS A 91 -6.79 -8.08 23.95
C LYS A 91 -8.33 -8.10 23.88
N SER A 92 -8.88 -7.99 22.68
CA SER A 92 -10.24 -8.48 22.37
C SER A 92 -10.16 -9.94 21.90
N PRO A 93 -11.25 -10.71 21.97
CA PRO A 93 -11.19 -12.17 21.99
C PRO A 93 -10.91 -12.79 20.62
N SER A 94 -10.08 -13.81 20.67
CA SER A 94 -9.84 -14.92 19.73
C SER A 94 -10.82 -15.09 18.55
N THR A 95 -10.42 -14.55 17.41
CA THR A 95 -10.35 -15.32 16.16
C THR A 95 -8.89 -15.23 15.72
N GLN A 96 -8.17 -16.33 15.68
CA GLN A 96 -6.75 -16.35 15.30
C GLN A 96 -6.67 -16.19 13.77
N VAL A 97 -7.05 -15.00 13.29
CA VAL A 97 -6.91 -14.61 11.89
C VAL A 97 -5.43 -14.36 11.67
N ASP A 98 -4.90 -14.95 10.61
CA ASP A 98 -3.52 -14.74 10.20
C ASP A 98 -3.20 -13.23 10.09
N PRO A 99 -2.06 -12.74 10.59
CA PRO A 99 -1.75 -11.31 10.60
C PRO A 99 -1.79 -10.64 9.23
N PHE A 100 -1.40 -11.34 8.16
CA PHE A 100 -1.44 -10.79 6.81
C PHE A 100 -2.88 -10.58 6.32
N TYR A 101 -3.78 -11.50 6.65
CA TYR A 101 -5.23 -11.35 6.42
C TYR A 101 -5.84 -10.23 7.25
N ALA A 102 -5.48 -10.17 8.53
CA ALA A 102 -6.00 -9.16 9.44
C ALA A 102 -5.67 -7.74 8.97
N ASP A 103 -4.46 -7.52 8.42
CA ASP A 103 -4.07 -6.23 7.88
C ASP A 103 -4.90 -5.83 6.64
N SER A 104 -5.20 -6.76 5.72
CA SER A 104 -6.07 -6.48 4.57
C SER A 104 -7.53 -6.23 4.95
N LEU A 105 -8.06 -7.00 5.91
CA LEU A 105 -9.42 -6.79 6.43
C LEU A 105 -9.55 -5.42 7.08
N ARG A 106 -8.60 -5.06 7.93
CA ARG A 106 -8.54 -3.74 8.57
C ARG A 106 -8.48 -2.62 7.54
N LEU A 107 -7.69 -2.77 6.47
CA LEU A 107 -7.63 -1.77 5.42
C LEU A 107 -8.99 -1.62 4.70
N GLN A 108 -9.69 -2.70 4.42
CA GLN A 108 -11.05 -2.62 3.85
C GLN A 108 -12.03 -1.93 4.81
N GLU A 109 -11.97 -2.21 6.12
CA GLU A 109 -12.77 -1.50 7.12
C GLU A 109 -12.46 0.01 7.15
N GLU A 110 -11.19 0.39 7.09
CA GLU A 110 -10.76 1.79 7.03
C GLU A 110 -11.26 2.50 5.76
N ILE A 111 -11.25 1.83 4.61
CA ILE A 111 -11.79 2.35 3.34
C ILE A 111 -13.29 2.59 3.42
N LEU A 112 -14.02 1.66 4.06
CA LEU A 112 -15.49 1.69 4.16
C LEU A 112 -16.00 2.62 5.26
N SER A 113 -15.14 3.09 6.17
CA SER A 113 -15.52 4.01 7.25
C SER A 113 -16.12 5.33 6.70
N PRO A 114 -17.41 5.63 6.96
CA PRO A 114 -18.06 6.87 6.51
C PRO A 114 -17.37 8.12 7.08
N GLY A 115 -16.96 8.04 8.35
CA GLY A 115 -16.23 9.10 9.05
C GLY A 115 -14.77 9.24 8.64
N GLY A 116 -14.24 8.28 7.87
CA GLY A 116 -12.83 8.18 7.54
C GLY A 116 -12.00 7.68 8.73
N ILE A 117 -10.74 8.09 8.75
CA ILE A 117 -9.77 7.71 9.77
C ILE A 117 -9.13 8.96 10.39
N GLU A 118 -8.62 8.81 11.60
CA GLU A 118 -7.82 9.80 12.29
C GLU A 118 -6.43 9.27 12.63
N ILE A 119 -5.40 10.07 12.31
CA ILE A 119 -4.01 9.76 12.63
C ILE A 119 -3.35 10.95 13.33
N TYR A 120 -2.36 10.65 14.17
CA TYR A 120 -1.55 11.64 14.86
C TYR A 120 -0.12 11.62 14.33
N ILE A 121 0.38 12.78 13.92
CA ILE A 121 1.71 12.90 13.31
C ILE A 121 2.40 14.19 13.73
N SER A 122 3.73 14.20 13.78
CA SER A 122 4.47 15.42 14.01
C SER A 122 4.25 16.44 12.87
N ALA A 123 4.14 17.71 13.25
CA ALA A 123 4.04 18.81 12.30
C ALA A 123 5.31 18.95 11.43
N HIS A 124 6.46 18.45 11.91
CA HIS A 124 7.71 18.42 11.14
C HIS A 124 7.66 17.37 10.04
N ASP A 125 7.29 16.13 10.37
CA ASP A 125 7.17 15.04 9.40
C ASP A 125 6.13 15.35 8.35
N LEU A 126 4.99 15.92 8.77
CA LEU A 126 3.91 16.31 7.87
C LEU A 126 4.35 17.33 6.80
N LEU A 127 5.33 18.18 7.10
CA LEU A 127 5.85 19.19 6.17
C LEU A 127 7.06 18.70 5.35
N LYS A 128 7.87 17.80 5.89
CA LYS A 128 9.15 17.40 5.28
C LYS A 128 9.13 16.01 4.65
N ASN A 129 8.41 15.07 5.29
CA ASN A 129 8.48 13.66 4.98
C ASN A 129 7.24 13.14 4.26
N ILE A 130 6.21 13.96 4.06
CA ILE A 130 4.98 13.58 3.35
C ILE A 130 4.79 14.43 2.10
N ALA A 131 4.51 13.77 0.99
CA ALA A 131 4.10 14.41 -0.24
C ALA A 131 2.59 14.62 -0.25
N VAL A 132 2.14 15.82 0.11
CA VAL A 132 0.76 16.24 -0.12
C VAL A 132 0.65 16.90 -1.50
N ILE A 133 -0.33 16.48 -2.29
CA ILE A 133 -0.58 17.01 -3.64
C ILE A 133 -2.02 17.51 -3.78
N GLU A 134 -2.22 18.48 -4.67
CA GLU A 134 -3.53 19.08 -4.93
C GLU A 134 -4.05 18.64 -6.31
N LEU A 135 -5.22 17.99 -6.33
CA LEU A 135 -5.91 17.49 -7.52
C LEU A 135 -7.44 17.67 -7.35
N GLU A 136 -8.11 18.23 -8.36
CA GLU A 136 -9.57 18.47 -8.36
C GLU A 136 -10.09 19.15 -7.07
N ASN A 137 -9.37 20.18 -6.60
CA ASN A 137 -9.65 20.92 -5.35
C ASN A 137 -9.65 20.08 -4.06
N CYS A 138 -9.05 18.89 -4.10
CA CYS A 138 -8.81 18.04 -2.95
C CYS A 138 -7.31 17.86 -2.71
N LEU A 139 -6.96 17.52 -1.46
CA LEU A 139 -5.60 17.17 -1.08
C LEU A 139 -5.45 15.66 -0.97
N TRP A 140 -4.37 15.14 -1.56
CA TRP A 140 -4.08 13.71 -1.60
C TRP A 140 -2.69 13.42 -1.10
N ILE A 141 -2.51 12.25 -0.50
CA ILE A 141 -1.22 11.71 -0.12
C ILE A 141 -0.60 11.04 -1.34
N GLY A 142 0.48 11.64 -1.84
CA GLY A 142 1.22 11.18 -3.01
C GLY A 142 2.48 10.39 -2.68
N GLY A 143 2.75 10.09 -1.41
CA GLY A 143 3.93 9.33 -0.96
C GLY A 143 4.51 9.89 0.35
N TRP A 144 5.44 9.16 0.96
CA TRP A 144 6.12 9.56 2.19
C TRP A 144 7.52 8.96 2.27
N ASN A 145 8.40 9.58 3.04
CA ASN A 145 9.77 9.13 3.19
C ASN A 145 9.82 7.76 3.87
N GLN A 146 10.09 6.71 3.08
CA GLN A 146 10.16 5.32 3.54
C GLN A 146 11.25 5.07 4.59
N ARG A 147 12.20 6.00 4.76
CA ARG A 147 13.24 5.92 5.80
C ARG A 147 12.73 6.31 7.18
N VAL A 148 11.55 6.93 7.28
CA VAL A 148 10.93 7.31 8.55
C VAL A 148 9.94 6.22 8.97
N LEU A 149 10.41 5.29 9.80
CA LEU A 149 9.65 4.10 10.21
C LEU A 149 8.30 4.43 10.85
N ASN A 150 8.19 5.55 11.58
CA ASN A 150 6.94 5.97 12.22
C ASN A 150 5.83 6.35 11.24
N LEU A 151 6.15 6.53 9.94
CA LEU A 151 5.17 6.81 8.89
C LEU A 151 4.64 5.55 8.22
N HIS A 152 5.28 4.40 8.46
CA HIS A 152 4.84 3.12 7.93
C HIS A 152 3.45 2.81 8.50
N ASN A 153 2.56 2.29 7.67
CA ASN A 153 1.16 1.95 7.99
C ASN A 153 0.23 3.12 8.35
N LEU A 154 0.73 4.37 8.42
CA LEU A 154 -0.14 5.53 8.66
C LEU A 154 -0.85 5.98 7.38
N PHE A 155 -0.13 5.92 6.26
CA PHE A 155 -0.59 6.44 4.98
C PHE A 155 -0.60 5.35 3.92
N HIS A 156 -1.51 5.50 2.97
CA HIS A 156 -1.53 4.75 1.73
C HIS A 156 -1.48 5.74 0.56
N LEU A 157 -0.96 5.30 -0.58
CA LEU A 157 -0.82 6.15 -1.75
C LEU A 157 -2.22 6.43 -2.33
N GLY A 158 -2.64 7.70 -2.28
CA GLY A 158 -3.96 8.15 -2.71
C GLY A 158 -5.00 8.28 -1.60
N ASP A 159 -4.57 8.33 -0.34
CA ASP A 159 -5.43 8.84 0.74
C ASP A 159 -5.82 10.29 0.50
N MET A 160 -7.06 10.65 0.84
CA MET A 160 -7.56 12.01 0.71
C MET A 160 -7.55 12.71 2.08
N LEU A 161 -6.86 13.84 2.16
CA LEU A 161 -6.78 14.65 3.38
C LEU A 161 -8.00 15.56 3.47
N ILE A 162 -8.75 15.44 4.56
CA ILE A 162 -9.97 16.22 4.82
C ILE A 162 -9.66 17.42 5.70
N SER A 163 -9.07 17.18 6.88
CA SER A 163 -8.81 18.24 7.85
C SER A 163 -7.50 18.04 8.61
N VAL A 164 -6.97 19.16 9.09
CA VAL A 164 -5.83 19.22 10.01
C VAL A 164 -6.29 20.02 11.23
N ASN A 165 -6.12 19.48 12.43
CA ASN A 165 -6.50 20.21 13.64
C ASN A 165 -7.98 20.63 13.67
N GLY A 166 -8.84 19.83 13.03
CA GLY A 166 -10.29 20.07 12.92
C GLY A 166 -10.65 21.12 11.86
N HIS A 167 -9.65 21.68 11.17
CA HIS A 167 -9.84 22.65 10.11
C HIS A 167 -9.76 21.97 8.75
N GLU A 168 -10.83 22.07 7.96
CA GLU A 168 -10.86 21.57 6.59
C GLU A 168 -9.77 22.20 5.72
N VAL A 169 -9.16 21.39 4.86
CA VAL A 169 -8.07 21.83 3.98
C VAL A 169 -8.27 21.30 2.56
N ASN A 170 -8.48 22.21 1.61
CA ASN A 170 -8.71 21.86 0.20
C ASN A 170 -7.56 22.28 -0.71
N THR A 171 -6.62 23.08 -0.19
CA THR A 171 -5.48 23.59 -0.95
C THR A 171 -4.17 23.45 -0.17
N LEU A 172 -3.05 23.31 -0.89
CA LEU A 172 -1.73 23.18 -0.27
C LEU A 172 -1.36 24.41 0.57
N ARG A 173 -1.88 25.58 0.19
CA ARG A 173 -1.69 26.81 0.93
C ARG A 173 -2.39 26.77 2.29
N GLN A 174 -3.65 26.32 2.33
CA GLN A 174 -4.40 26.16 3.58
C GLN A 174 -3.72 25.14 4.48
N PHE A 175 -3.41 23.96 3.95
CA PHE A 175 -2.68 22.92 4.65
C PHE A 175 -1.39 23.44 5.33
N LYS A 176 -0.48 24.04 4.56
CA LYS A 176 0.77 24.58 5.10
C LYS A 176 0.54 25.66 6.15
N LYS A 177 -0.44 26.54 5.93
CA LYS A 177 -0.79 27.60 6.88
C LYS A 177 -1.27 27.02 8.21
N THR A 178 -2.15 26.01 8.17
CA THR A 178 -2.71 25.36 9.36
C THR A 178 -1.62 24.64 10.17
N VAL A 179 -0.75 23.88 9.50
CA VAL A 179 0.35 23.17 10.18
C VAL A 179 1.35 24.15 10.81
N GLU A 180 1.74 25.21 10.09
CA GLU A 180 2.64 26.23 10.65
C GLU A 180 2.00 27.06 11.76
N MET A 181 0.69 27.33 11.70
CA MET A 181 -0.03 27.98 12.79
C MET A 181 -0.03 27.11 14.05
N THR A 182 -0.22 25.80 13.89
CA THR A 182 -0.15 24.84 15.00
C THR A 182 1.20 24.90 15.71
N LYS A 183 2.30 24.90 14.94
CA LYS A 183 3.66 25.05 15.49
C LYS A 183 3.85 26.36 16.25
N ARG A 184 3.33 27.47 15.72
CA ARG A 184 3.41 28.79 16.38
C ARG A 184 2.62 28.84 17.67
N ASN A 185 1.40 28.30 17.69
CA ASN A 185 0.55 28.28 18.87
C ASN A 185 1.20 27.45 19.98
N ALA A 186 1.70 26.26 19.67
CA ALA A 186 2.43 25.43 20.62
C ALA A 186 3.69 26.13 21.17
N ALA A 187 4.42 26.88 20.34
CA ALA A 187 5.57 27.66 20.80
C ALA A 187 5.17 28.81 21.75
N GLN A 188 4.06 29.50 21.47
CA GLN A 188 3.54 30.56 22.34
C GLN A 188 3.03 30.01 23.69
N GLU A 189 2.37 28.86 23.68
CA GLU A 189 1.91 28.20 24.91
C GLU A 189 3.09 27.80 25.81
N ARG A 190 4.16 27.25 25.23
CA ARG A 190 5.41 26.94 25.96
C ARG A 190 6.05 28.18 26.58
N GLN A 191 5.96 29.34 25.94
CA GLN A 191 6.47 30.60 26.49
C GLN A 191 5.59 31.12 27.65
N ARG A 192 4.28 30.86 27.62
CA ARG A 192 3.34 31.31 28.67
C ARG A 192 3.39 30.44 29.93
N ALA A 193 3.70 29.15 29.80
CA ALA A 193 3.72 28.20 30.92
C ALA A 193 4.99 27.32 30.90
N PRO A 194 6.16 27.87 31.26
CA PRO A 194 7.43 27.14 31.21
C PRO A 194 7.48 25.93 32.17
N ASP A 195 6.80 26.01 33.32
CA ASP A 195 6.79 24.93 34.33
C ASP A 195 5.97 23.70 33.88
N ALA A 196 4.96 23.90 33.04
CA ALA A 196 4.21 22.80 32.42
C ALA A 196 4.95 22.19 31.22
N ALA A 197 5.82 22.96 30.55
CA ALA A 197 6.55 22.55 29.35
C ALA A 197 7.61 21.46 29.61
N PHE A 198 8.01 21.23 30.87
CA PHE A 198 8.98 20.18 31.23
C PHE A 198 8.43 18.75 31.05
N ASN A 199 7.10 18.58 31.01
CA ASN A 199 6.42 17.28 30.83
C ASN A 199 5.85 17.05 29.42
N PHE A 200 5.95 18.02 28.50
CA PHE A 200 5.46 17.86 27.14
C PHE A 200 6.58 17.44 26.19
N SER A 201 6.29 16.48 25.31
CA SER A 201 7.16 16.19 24.17
C SER A 201 7.46 17.49 23.41
N SER A 202 8.74 17.72 23.10
CA SER A 202 9.19 18.86 22.29
C SER A 202 8.52 18.88 20.90
N GLU A 203 8.02 17.74 20.46
CA GLU A 203 7.37 17.54 19.19
C GLU A 203 5.92 18.06 19.18
N VAL A 204 5.64 19.01 18.28
CA VAL A 204 4.27 19.48 18.03
C VAL A 204 3.57 18.48 17.13
N LYS A 205 2.49 17.87 17.63
CA LYS A 205 1.66 16.93 16.87
C LYS A 205 0.47 17.62 16.21
N CYS A 206 0.08 17.10 15.06
CA CYS A 206 -1.15 17.41 14.36
C CYS A 206 -2.02 16.15 14.34
N TRP A 207 -3.32 16.30 14.55
CA TRP A 207 -4.27 15.25 14.19
C TRP A 207 -4.73 15.48 12.75
N LEU A 208 -4.92 14.41 11.99
CA LEU A 208 -5.38 14.48 10.60
C LEU A 208 -6.61 13.62 10.47
N ARG A 209 -7.63 14.15 9.79
CA ARG A 209 -8.76 13.35 9.34
C ARG A 209 -8.55 13.04 7.86
N LEU A 210 -8.47 11.75 7.53
CA LEU A 210 -8.30 11.27 6.16
C LEU A 210 -9.52 10.46 5.73
N ARG A 211 -9.81 10.49 4.44
CA ARG A 211 -10.58 9.43 3.79
C ARG A 211 -9.60 8.43 3.17
N ARG A 212 -9.59 7.21 3.71
CA ARG A 212 -8.69 6.14 3.26
C ARG A 212 -9.07 5.70 1.85
N LEU A 213 -8.11 5.76 0.93
CA LEU A 213 -8.16 5.22 -0.43
C LEU A 213 -9.56 5.22 -1.10
N PRO A 214 -10.22 6.38 -1.27
CA PRO A 214 -11.63 6.44 -1.69
C PRO A 214 -11.89 5.90 -3.11
N LEU A 215 -10.85 5.72 -3.92
CA LEU A 215 -10.92 5.24 -5.31
C LEU A 215 -10.39 3.81 -5.48
N ALA A 216 -9.85 3.22 -4.41
CA ALA A 216 -9.08 1.98 -4.54
C ALA A 216 -9.94 0.73 -4.36
N LYS A 217 -9.40 -0.37 -4.88
CA LYS A 217 -9.85 -1.73 -4.59
C LYS A 217 -8.69 -2.52 -3.99
N THR A 218 -8.87 -2.99 -2.76
CA THR A 218 -7.96 -3.87 -2.03
C THR A 218 -8.60 -5.25 -1.94
N LEU A 219 -7.84 -6.30 -2.19
CA LEU A 219 -8.31 -7.70 -2.16
C LEU A 219 -7.16 -8.67 -1.85
N ILE A 220 -7.50 -9.92 -1.58
CA ILE A 220 -6.55 -11.04 -1.49
C ILE A 220 -6.92 -12.08 -2.54
N VAL A 221 -5.97 -12.41 -3.40
CA VAL A 221 -6.08 -13.52 -4.35
C VAL A 221 -5.42 -14.74 -3.75
N CYS A 222 -6.10 -15.89 -3.81
CA CYS A 222 -5.50 -17.17 -3.45
C CYS A 222 -5.25 -18.01 -4.69
N ARG A 223 -4.03 -18.50 -4.81
CA ARG A 223 -3.63 -19.54 -5.74
C ARG A 223 -4.19 -20.87 -5.27
N GLN A 224 -4.59 -21.71 -6.22
CA GLN A 224 -4.99 -23.09 -5.99
C GLN A 224 -3.78 -24.01 -5.94
N VAL A 225 -2.72 -23.67 -6.68
CA VAL A 225 -1.45 -24.40 -6.70
C VAL A 225 -0.25 -23.47 -6.57
N GLN A 226 0.84 -24.00 -6.00
CA GLN A 226 2.07 -23.24 -5.83
C GLN A 226 2.57 -22.72 -7.18
N ASP A 227 3.04 -21.46 -7.20
CA ASP A 227 3.53 -20.75 -8.38
C ASP A 227 2.48 -20.52 -9.48
N GLU A 228 1.19 -20.73 -9.20
CA GLU A 228 0.11 -20.35 -10.12
C GLU A 228 0.15 -18.85 -10.42
N LYS A 229 0.06 -18.51 -11.71
CA LYS A 229 -0.09 -17.11 -12.11
C LYS A 229 -1.51 -16.66 -11.75
N ILE A 230 -1.61 -15.54 -11.05
CA ILE A 230 -2.93 -15.02 -10.65
C ILE A 230 -3.75 -14.40 -11.80
N GLY A 231 -3.26 -14.46 -13.04
CA GLY A 231 -3.99 -13.93 -14.21
C GLY A 231 -3.93 -12.41 -14.37
N ILE A 232 -2.82 -11.76 -14.03
CA ILE A 232 -2.59 -10.33 -14.28
C ILE A 232 -1.30 -10.10 -15.07
N SER A 233 -1.32 -9.10 -15.94
CA SER A 233 -0.12 -8.61 -16.64
C SER A 233 -0.01 -7.10 -16.56
N PHE A 234 1.21 -6.60 -16.42
CA PHE A 234 1.50 -5.17 -16.41
C PHE A 234 2.01 -4.70 -17.78
N ASP A 235 2.13 -3.38 -17.95
CA ASP A 235 2.52 -2.80 -19.24
C ASP A 235 3.97 -3.11 -19.64
N ASP A 236 4.22 -3.14 -20.96
CA ASP A 236 5.55 -3.48 -21.50
C ASP A 236 6.61 -2.38 -21.20
N LYS A 237 6.20 -1.27 -20.57
CA LYS A 237 7.09 -0.18 -20.16
C LYS A 237 7.63 -0.40 -18.74
N GLY A 238 7.25 -1.51 -18.09
CA GLY A 238 7.69 -1.91 -16.76
C GLY A 238 7.15 -1.03 -15.64
N THR A 239 6.01 -0.38 -15.86
CA THR A 239 5.27 0.38 -14.84
C THR A 239 4.32 -0.53 -14.07
N ASN A 240 3.67 -0.02 -13.03
CA ASN A 240 2.68 -0.76 -12.24
C ASN A 240 1.26 -0.73 -12.86
N LYS A 241 1.13 -0.24 -14.11
CA LYS A 241 -0.14 -0.13 -14.81
C LYS A 241 -0.55 -1.50 -15.36
N VAL A 242 -1.78 -1.91 -15.06
CA VAL A 242 -2.34 -3.18 -15.53
C VAL A 242 -2.61 -3.08 -17.04
N LYS A 243 -2.12 -4.07 -17.78
CA LYS A 243 -2.33 -4.22 -19.22
C LYS A 243 -3.54 -5.11 -19.49
N ASN A 244 -3.61 -6.25 -18.81
CA ASN A 244 -4.71 -7.21 -18.95
C ASN A 244 -4.93 -7.98 -17.65
N ILE A 245 -6.20 -8.30 -17.39
CA ILE A 245 -6.64 -9.27 -16.38
C ILE A 245 -7.23 -10.44 -17.16
N ASP A 246 -6.71 -11.64 -16.94
CA ASP A 246 -7.20 -12.88 -17.54
C ASP A 246 -8.56 -13.24 -16.92
N SER A 247 -9.58 -13.44 -17.75
CA SER A 247 -10.94 -13.75 -17.29
C SER A 247 -11.02 -15.06 -16.52
N ASP A 248 -10.12 -15.99 -16.82
CA ASP A 248 -10.09 -17.32 -16.25
C ASP A 248 -9.05 -17.43 -15.11
N GLY A 249 -8.33 -16.33 -14.83
CA GLY A 249 -7.31 -16.28 -13.80
C GLY A 249 -7.87 -16.04 -12.40
N ALA A 250 -7.12 -16.47 -11.38
CA ALA A 250 -7.53 -16.36 -9.97
C ALA A 250 -7.92 -14.93 -9.54
N LEU A 251 -7.29 -13.89 -10.10
CA LEU A 251 -7.65 -12.50 -9.83
C LEU A 251 -9.07 -12.15 -10.32
N ALA A 252 -9.46 -12.59 -11.52
CA ALA A 252 -10.81 -12.31 -12.04
C ALA A 252 -11.89 -12.99 -11.18
N CYS A 253 -11.60 -14.17 -10.64
CA CYS A 253 -12.50 -14.88 -9.73
C CYS A 253 -12.78 -14.12 -8.42
N THR A 254 -11.95 -13.14 -8.04
CA THR A 254 -12.23 -12.30 -6.86
C THR A 254 -13.41 -11.34 -7.06
N GLY A 255 -13.83 -11.10 -8.31
CA GLY A 255 -14.86 -10.12 -8.65
C GLY A 255 -14.31 -8.71 -8.90
N LEU A 256 -12.99 -8.54 -9.03
CA LEU A 256 -12.39 -7.28 -9.47
C LEU A 256 -12.84 -6.97 -10.91
N PRO A 257 -13.45 -5.79 -11.17
CA PRO A 257 -13.79 -5.39 -12.53
C PRO A 257 -12.53 -5.29 -13.39
N ALA A 258 -12.60 -5.68 -14.66
CA ALA A 258 -11.46 -5.62 -15.58
C ALA A 258 -10.87 -4.20 -15.74
N LEU A 259 -11.71 -3.17 -15.59
CA LEU A 259 -11.34 -1.76 -15.67
C LEU A 259 -11.93 -0.98 -14.49
N ALA A 260 -11.26 0.09 -14.11
CA ALA A 260 -11.70 1.04 -13.10
C ALA A 260 -12.62 2.10 -13.69
N GLN A 261 -13.46 2.69 -12.84
CA GLN A 261 -14.12 3.94 -13.18
C GLN A 261 -13.09 5.08 -13.23
N SER A 262 -13.15 5.90 -14.28
CA SER A 262 -12.29 7.08 -14.47
C SER A 262 -12.45 8.08 -13.32
N PHE A 263 -11.33 8.55 -12.78
CA PHE A 263 -11.28 9.65 -11.82
C PHE A 263 -11.60 10.99 -12.51
N MET A 264 -11.07 11.19 -13.70
CA MET A 264 -11.32 12.39 -14.49
C MET A 264 -12.69 12.26 -15.16
N ARG A 265 -13.71 12.92 -14.60
CA ARG A 265 -14.97 13.12 -15.33
C ARG A 265 -14.72 14.11 -16.45
N LYS A 266 -14.62 13.63 -17.69
CA LYS A 266 -14.70 14.52 -18.86
C LYS A 266 -16.09 15.16 -18.84
N SER A 267 -16.15 16.43 -18.43
CA SER A 267 -17.32 17.27 -18.69
C SER A 267 -17.60 17.19 -20.19
N SER A 268 -18.78 16.72 -20.57
CA SER A 268 -19.25 16.65 -21.96
C SER A 268 -19.51 18.05 -22.55
N ALA A 269 -18.73 19.06 -22.16
CA ALA A 269 -18.85 20.43 -22.61
C ALA A 269 -18.01 20.68 -23.87
N LYS A 270 -18.29 19.94 -24.95
CA LYS A 270 -18.08 20.37 -26.34
C LYS A 270 -19.11 19.72 -27.27
N SER A 271 -20.38 20.05 -27.07
CA SER A 271 -21.36 20.06 -28.16
C SER A 271 -22.04 21.42 -28.19
N SER A 272 -21.30 22.45 -28.60
CA SER A 272 -21.89 23.65 -29.15
C SER A 272 -22.68 23.20 -30.38
N LEU A 273 -24.01 23.34 -30.33
CA LEU A 273 -25.02 22.79 -31.26
C LEU A 273 -25.55 21.41 -30.86
N ARG A 274 -26.65 21.40 -30.08
CA ARG A 274 -27.82 20.57 -30.38
C ARG A 274 -29.04 21.10 -29.63
N PHE A 275 -29.84 21.86 -30.36
CA PHE A 275 -31.23 22.09 -30.03
C PHE A 275 -32.00 20.75 -30.17
N LEU A 276 -32.90 20.49 -29.23
CA LEU A 276 -33.98 19.49 -29.25
C LEU A 276 -33.59 17.99 -29.13
N THR A 277 -33.64 17.46 -27.91
CA THR A 277 -34.43 16.27 -27.50
C THR A 277 -34.16 15.92 -26.02
N PRO A 278 -35.18 15.72 -25.17
CA PRO A 278 -35.00 15.26 -23.80
C PRO A 278 -34.94 13.72 -23.78
N LYS A 279 -33.74 13.18 -23.94
CA LYS A 279 -33.43 11.82 -23.48
C LYS A 279 -32.08 11.93 -22.78
N GLN A 280 -32.11 12.07 -21.45
CA GLN A 280 -30.92 11.88 -20.61
C GLN A 280 -30.42 10.45 -20.83
N MET A 281 -29.61 10.25 -21.86
CA MET A 281 -28.71 9.10 -21.89
C MET A 281 -27.64 9.41 -20.86
N ALA A 282 -27.69 8.70 -19.73
CA ALA A 282 -26.56 8.62 -18.83
C ALA A 282 -25.34 8.25 -19.68
N SER A 283 -24.38 9.16 -19.82
CA SER A 283 -23.12 8.87 -20.50
C SER A 283 -22.50 7.67 -19.81
N GLU A 284 -22.16 6.62 -20.57
CA GLU A 284 -21.47 5.45 -20.01
C GLU A 284 -20.26 5.92 -19.19
N PRO A 285 -20.04 5.34 -18.00
CA PRO A 285 -18.89 5.70 -17.18
C PRO A 285 -17.63 5.44 -17.99
N GLU A 286 -16.78 6.46 -18.13
CA GLU A 286 -15.48 6.29 -18.77
C GLU A 286 -14.66 5.32 -17.92
N LEU A 287 -14.21 4.22 -18.53
CA LEU A 287 -13.43 3.17 -17.88
C LEU A 287 -11.95 3.31 -18.23
N VAL A 288 -11.08 3.06 -17.26
CA VAL A 288 -9.62 3.14 -17.40
C VAL A 288 -8.96 1.90 -16.80
N PRO A 289 -7.73 1.54 -17.22
CA PRO A 289 -7.02 0.44 -16.58
C PRO A 289 -6.76 0.70 -15.09
N TRP A 290 -6.57 -0.37 -14.33
CA TRP A 290 -6.06 -0.28 -12.96
C TRP A 290 -4.54 -0.01 -12.94
N THR A 291 -4.05 0.57 -11.86
CA THR A 291 -2.62 0.66 -11.51
C THR A 291 -2.45 0.08 -10.13
N ALA A 292 -1.55 -0.90 -9.97
CA ALA A 292 -1.23 -1.44 -8.65
C ALA A 292 -0.43 -0.40 -7.86
N THR A 293 -0.80 -0.19 -6.61
CA THR A 293 -0.09 0.70 -5.68
C THR A 293 0.57 -0.05 -4.55
N GLU A 294 0.03 -1.21 -4.16
CA GLU A 294 0.57 -2.03 -3.08
C GLU A 294 0.43 -3.52 -3.43
N ILE A 295 1.46 -4.30 -3.13
CA ILE A 295 1.44 -5.77 -3.23
C ILE A 295 1.99 -6.33 -1.92
N ASN A 296 1.26 -7.23 -1.26
CA ASN A 296 1.61 -7.78 0.05
C ASN A 296 1.92 -6.69 1.08
N HIS A 297 1.06 -5.66 1.13
CA HIS A 297 1.20 -4.48 2.00
C HIS A 297 2.49 -3.68 1.79
N ARG A 298 3.21 -3.94 0.68
CA ARG A 298 4.40 -3.19 0.27
C ARG A 298 4.01 -2.15 -0.77
N LEU A 299 4.25 -0.89 -0.44
CA LEU A 299 4.11 0.23 -1.37
C LEU A 299 5.01 0.04 -2.60
N LEU A 300 4.41 0.16 -3.78
CA LEU A 300 5.12 0.19 -5.05
C LEU A 300 5.53 1.62 -5.39
N ASN A 301 6.68 1.78 -6.04
CA ASN A 301 7.08 3.09 -6.53
C ASN A 301 6.38 3.39 -7.87
N PRO A 302 5.45 4.37 -7.93
CA PRO A 302 4.66 4.63 -9.14
C PRO A 302 5.48 5.28 -10.27
N LEU A 303 6.72 5.69 -9.99
CA LEU A 303 7.65 6.31 -10.94
C LEU A 303 8.71 5.33 -11.43
N PHE A 304 8.80 4.15 -10.82
CA PHE A 304 9.77 3.14 -11.17
C PHE A 304 9.32 2.36 -12.41
N LYS A 305 10.27 2.02 -13.28
CA LYS A 305 10.03 1.42 -14.60
C LYS A 305 10.90 0.18 -14.82
N LYS A 306 10.96 -0.69 -13.82
CA LYS A 306 11.76 -1.92 -13.89
C LYS A 306 10.95 -3.14 -13.44
N HIS A 307 9.67 -3.18 -13.80
CA HIS A 307 8.83 -4.35 -13.59
C HIS A 307 8.70 -4.74 -12.10
N GLU A 308 8.65 -3.74 -11.19
CA GLU A 308 8.55 -4.03 -9.74
C GLU A 308 7.25 -4.77 -9.41
N ALA A 309 6.12 -4.36 -10.01
CA ALA A 309 4.85 -5.05 -9.85
C ALA A 309 4.89 -6.48 -10.39
N ASP A 310 5.45 -6.70 -11.59
CA ASP A 310 5.60 -8.05 -12.17
C ASP A 310 6.45 -8.97 -11.27
N LEU A 311 7.53 -8.44 -10.68
CA LEU A 311 8.41 -9.20 -9.81
C LEU A 311 7.73 -9.57 -8.49
N LEU A 312 6.99 -8.64 -7.89
CA LEU A 312 6.32 -8.88 -6.60
C LEU A 312 5.07 -9.75 -6.76
N ILE A 313 4.34 -9.62 -7.88
CA ILE A 313 3.19 -10.47 -8.13
C ILE A 313 3.60 -11.93 -8.40
N GLY A 314 4.79 -12.12 -8.95
CA GLY A 314 5.41 -13.43 -9.16
C GLY A 314 6.04 -14.03 -7.90
N ALA A 315 6.00 -13.34 -6.75
CA ALA A 315 6.56 -13.86 -5.51
C ALA A 315 5.88 -15.18 -5.11
N ARG A 316 6.67 -16.09 -4.51
CA ARG A 316 6.20 -17.39 -4.03
C ARG A 316 5.26 -17.21 -2.84
N GLY A 317 4.19 -17.99 -2.81
CA GLY A 317 3.15 -17.92 -1.78
C GLY A 317 1.82 -18.43 -2.33
N MET A 318 0.91 -18.86 -1.47
CA MET A 318 -0.44 -19.26 -1.90
C MET A 318 -1.38 -18.06 -1.98
N GLU A 319 -1.03 -16.95 -1.35
CA GLU A 319 -1.91 -15.81 -1.16
C GLU A 319 -1.16 -14.53 -1.50
N ILE A 320 -1.88 -13.56 -2.06
CA ILE A 320 -1.31 -12.27 -2.43
C ILE A 320 -2.33 -11.15 -2.22
N SER A 321 -1.94 -10.14 -1.45
CA SER A 321 -2.77 -8.95 -1.26
C SER A 321 -2.37 -7.91 -2.29
N VAL A 322 -3.36 -7.27 -2.91
CA VAL A 322 -3.10 -6.25 -3.91
C VAL A 322 -4.08 -5.10 -3.74
N THR A 323 -3.55 -3.88 -3.85
CA THR A 323 -4.35 -2.65 -3.89
C THR A 323 -4.18 -1.97 -5.23
N PHE A 324 -5.30 -1.65 -5.86
CA PHE A 324 -5.40 -1.03 -7.17
C PHE A 324 -6.06 0.34 -7.08
N GLN A 325 -5.58 1.27 -7.90
CA GLN A 325 -6.15 2.61 -8.10
C GLN A 325 -6.41 2.86 -9.59
N PRO A 326 -7.38 3.71 -9.98
CA PRO A 326 -7.58 4.09 -11.38
C PRO A 326 -6.31 4.70 -12.00
N SER A 327 -5.94 4.28 -13.21
CA SER A 327 -4.67 4.70 -13.80
C SER A 327 -4.61 6.19 -14.13
N ASP A 328 -5.72 6.81 -14.51
CA ASP A 328 -5.78 8.24 -14.83
C ASP A 328 -5.54 9.11 -13.58
N PHE A 329 -6.07 8.67 -12.43
CA PHE A 329 -5.76 9.23 -11.11
C PHE A 329 -4.26 9.10 -10.80
N MET A 330 -3.69 7.90 -10.94
CA MET A 330 -2.27 7.66 -10.67
C MET A 330 -1.35 8.46 -11.62
N GLU A 331 -1.74 8.62 -12.87
CA GLU A 331 -1.05 9.48 -13.85
C GLU A 331 -1.09 10.95 -13.41
N ALA A 332 -2.23 11.43 -12.88
CA ALA A 332 -2.37 12.79 -12.34
C ALA A 332 -1.50 13.01 -11.09
N ILE A 333 -1.47 12.04 -10.16
CA ILE A 333 -0.56 12.02 -9.00
C ILE A 333 0.90 12.13 -9.47
N CYS A 334 1.33 11.21 -10.33
CA CYS A 334 2.70 11.18 -10.85
C CYS A 334 3.10 12.50 -11.52
N LYS A 335 2.19 13.10 -12.29
CA LYS A 335 2.41 14.39 -12.96
C LYS A 335 2.61 15.53 -11.96
N LYS A 336 1.88 15.54 -10.84
CA LYS A 336 2.06 16.54 -9.77
C LYS A 336 3.35 16.29 -8.98
N LEU A 337 3.64 15.05 -8.63
CA LEU A 337 4.84 14.67 -7.89
C LEU A 337 6.13 15.06 -8.63
N ARG A 338 6.22 14.79 -9.94
CA ARG A 338 7.41 15.16 -10.74
C ARG A 338 7.73 16.66 -10.75
N LYS A 339 6.78 17.53 -10.38
CA LYS A 339 7.00 18.98 -10.23
C LYS A 339 7.64 19.35 -8.89
N SER A 340 7.65 18.45 -7.91
CA SER A 340 8.33 18.63 -6.62
C SER A 340 9.82 18.36 -6.74
N ARG A 341 10.67 19.18 -6.11
CA ARG A 341 12.14 19.08 -6.23
C ARG A 341 12.74 17.82 -5.60
N PHE A 342 12.00 17.11 -4.74
CA PHE A 342 12.49 15.97 -3.97
C PHE A 342 11.55 14.77 -4.03
N TYR A 343 10.82 14.59 -5.14
CA TYR A 343 9.81 13.54 -5.21
C TYR A 343 10.37 12.12 -5.02
N GLN A 344 11.65 11.91 -5.34
CA GLN A 344 12.33 10.61 -5.21
C GLN A 344 12.56 10.19 -3.76
N SER A 345 12.56 11.11 -2.79
CA SER A 345 12.75 10.75 -1.38
C SER A 345 11.50 10.19 -0.72
N PHE A 346 10.38 10.12 -1.44
CA PHE A 346 9.10 9.62 -0.92
C PHE A 346 8.81 8.15 -1.27
N PHE A 347 9.77 7.44 -1.88
CA PHE A 347 9.62 6.05 -2.30
C PHE A 347 10.94 5.29 -2.17
#